data_AF-A0A321LD14-F1
#
_entry.id   AF-A0A321LD14-F1
#
_cell.length_a   1.000
_cell.length_b   1.000
_cell.length_c   1.000
_cell.angle_alpha   90.00
_cell.angle_beta   90.00
_cell.angle_gamma   90.00
#
_symmetry.space_group_name_H-M   'P 1'
#
loop_
_entity.id
_entity.type
_entity.pdbx_description
1 polymer ?
#
loop_
_entity_poly.entity_id
_entity_poly.type
_entity_poly.pdbx_seq_one_letter_code
_entity_poly.pdbx_strand_id
1 'polypeptide(L)'
;MGINAKAEFAVAQTVTQADSPAPSTKPSFGQLRTLNFKGSSGHYSLNGIDLPRVSSESLVLVTADQTCTVEVSIMKTVLISNGKPINPENAKLVQEWSRKIPRIKAILDWGDSIGSLKPVMYRLVEQKKQRHLHLREQLTVLWSADPKEAGNVGKSGFGQPMPFSESVVDIQYRSPNSSQKLFSKIFLQILYIEEQSKHAVLGGFVIVSKSSGEYEFYLVPMNLLNNIIKD
;
A
#
# COMPACT_ATOMS: atom_id res chain seq x y z
N MET A 1 -22.42 12.00 -29.51
CA MET A 1 -21.69 10.85 -30.09
C MET A 1 -20.25 11.32 -30.20
N GLY A 2 -19.23 10.83 -29.49
CA GLY A 2 -18.97 9.53 -28.90
C GLY A 2 -17.44 9.40 -28.97
N ILE A 3 -16.74 9.39 -27.85
CA ILE A 3 -15.37 8.86 -27.76
C ILE A 3 -15.30 8.13 -26.41
N ASN A 4 -15.76 6.88 -26.43
CA ASN A 4 -15.44 5.90 -25.41
C ASN A 4 -13.96 5.56 -25.58
N ALA A 5 -13.06 6.29 -24.91
CA ALA A 5 -11.70 5.84 -24.72
C ALA A 5 -11.69 4.81 -23.57
N LYS A 6 -12.21 3.61 -23.84
CA LYS A 6 -11.85 2.42 -23.05
C LYS A 6 -10.39 2.14 -23.36
N ALA A 7 -9.49 2.62 -22.51
CA ALA A 7 -8.11 2.14 -22.50
C ALA A 7 -8.15 0.70 -21.98
N GLU A 8 -8.15 -0.26 -22.90
CA GLU A 8 -7.91 -1.66 -22.60
C GLU A 8 -6.46 -1.82 -22.12
N PHE A 9 -6.27 -2.17 -20.84
CA PHE A 9 -4.95 -2.46 -20.28
C PHE A 9 -4.58 -3.91 -20.59
N ALA A 10 -4.16 -4.19 -21.81
CA ALA A 10 -3.48 -5.44 -22.14
C ALA A 10 -1.98 -5.26 -21.94
N VAL A 11 -1.52 -5.28 -20.68
CA VAL A 11 -0.09 -5.36 -20.37
C VAL A 11 0.13 -6.57 -19.46
N ALA A 12 0.52 -7.70 -20.05
CA ALA A 12 1.13 -8.81 -19.33
C ALA A 12 2.59 -8.43 -19.08
N GLN A 13 2.91 -7.89 -17.90
CA GLN A 13 4.28 -7.65 -17.49
C GLN A 13 4.72 -8.72 -16.49
N THR A 14 5.58 -9.61 -16.96
CA THR A 14 6.29 -10.60 -16.14
C THR A 14 7.51 -9.90 -15.54
N VAL A 15 7.55 -9.72 -14.22
CA VAL A 15 8.73 -9.20 -13.53
C VAL A 15 9.64 -10.37 -13.13
N THR A 16 10.64 -10.67 -13.97
CA THR A 16 11.71 -11.63 -13.66
C THR A 16 12.88 -10.90 -13.02
N GLN A 17 13.23 -11.25 -11.78
CA GLN A 17 14.54 -10.94 -11.22
C GLN A 17 15.51 -11.99 -11.79
N ALA A 18 16.47 -11.55 -12.59
CA ALA A 18 17.43 -12.45 -13.25
C ALA A 18 18.43 -13.04 -12.25
N ASP A 19 18.69 -14.35 -12.38
CA ASP A 19 19.71 -15.07 -11.62
C ASP A 19 21.11 -14.61 -12.02
N SER A 20 21.88 -14.13 -11.04
CA SER A 20 23.34 -13.98 -11.14
C SER A 20 23.97 -14.34 -9.80
N PRO A 21 24.96 -15.25 -9.74
CA PRO A 21 25.53 -15.71 -8.48
C PRO A 21 26.81 -14.94 -8.13
N ALA A 22 26.86 -14.30 -6.96
CA ALA A 22 28.08 -14.06 -6.16
C ALA A 22 27.70 -13.66 -4.71
N PRO A 23 28.53 -13.98 -3.70
CA PRO A 23 28.07 -14.09 -2.32
C PRO A 23 28.22 -12.79 -1.53
N SER A 24 27.15 -12.36 -0.88
CA SER A 24 27.20 -11.70 0.42
C SER A 24 25.92 -11.99 1.21
N THR A 25 26.12 -12.57 2.39
CA THR A 25 25.16 -12.74 3.48
C THR A 25 24.37 -11.44 3.72
N LYS A 26 23.03 -11.38 3.74
CA LYS A 26 21.99 -12.24 4.35
C LYS A 26 20.69 -12.17 3.51
N PRO A 27 19.84 -13.22 3.42
CA PRO A 27 18.45 -12.99 3.06
C PRO A 27 17.72 -12.39 4.28
N SER A 28 17.20 -11.18 4.11
CA SER A 28 16.37 -10.48 5.10
C SER A 28 15.00 -10.20 4.49
N PHE A 29 13.95 -10.78 5.07
CA PHE A 29 12.52 -10.51 4.79
C PHE A 29 12.08 -10.64 3.32
N GLY A 30 11.23 -11.64 3.08
CA GLY A 30 10.42 -11.83 1.88
C GLY A 30 11.05 -11.43 0.54
N GLN A 31 11.93 -12.27 0.01
CA GLN A 31 12.29 -12.15 -1.40
C GLN A 31 11.07 -12.49 -2.25
N LEU A 32 10.61 -11.56 -3.09
CA LEU A 32 9.43 -11.80 -3.89
C LEU A 32 9.77 -12.68 -5.10
N ARG A 33 8.97 -13.72 -5.33
CA ARG A 33 8.94 -14.44 -6.60
C ARG A 33 8.39 -13.51 -7.69
N THR A 34 8.51 -13.96 -8.94
CA THR A 34 7.94 -13.27 -10.09
C THR A 34 6.49 -12.87 -9.84
N LEU A 35 6.23 -11.57 -10.01
CA LEU A 35 4.92 -10.97 -9.94
C LEU A 35 4.41 -10.75 -11.37
N ASN A 36 3.19 -11.18 -11.62
CA ASN A 36 2.46 -10.97 -12.86
C ASN A 36 1.13 -10.31 -12.51
N PHE A 37 1.07 -9.00 -12.70
CA PHE A 37 -0.10 -8.20 -12.39
C PHE A 37 -0.88 -7.90 -13.68
N LYS A 38 -2.20 -8.10 -13.65
CA LYS A 38 -3.09 -7.83 -14.79
C LYS A 38 -4.41 -7.25 -14.32
N GLY A 39 -5.12 -6.59 -15.24
CA GLY A 39 -6.50 -6.15 -15.04
C GLY A 39 -6.68 -4.64 -15.12
N SER A 40 -7.93 -4.20 -15.04
CA SER A 40 -8.33 -2.80 -15.15
C SER A 40 -9.72 -2.58 -14.58
N SER A 41 -10.11 -1.31 -14.39
CA SER A 41 -11.50 -0.91 -14.15
C SER A 41 -12.18 -1.64 -12.98
N GLY A 42 -11.46 -1.85 -11.89
CA GLY A 42 -12.03 -2.51 -10.70
C GLY A 42 -11.82 -4.02 -10.63
N HIS A 43 -11.23 -4.62 -11.66
CA HIS A 43 -10.95 -6.06 -11.73
C HIS A 43 -9.45 -6.26 -11.92
N TYR A 44 -8.78 -6.75 -10.88
CA TYR A 44 -7.34 -6.96 -10.88
C TYR A 44 -7.01 -8.38 -10.47
N SER A 45 -5.95 -8.92 -11.05
CA SER A 45 -5.40 -10.22 -10.71
C SER A 45 -3.90 -10.12 -10.46
N LEU A 46 -3.41 -10.93 -9.53
CA LEU A 46 -1.99 -11.09 -9.24
C LEU A 46 -1.63 -12.57 -9.35
N ASN A 47 -0.63 -12.88 -10.17
CA ASN A 47 -0.21 -14.23 -10.52
C ASN A 47 -1.37 -15.13 -10.99
N GLY A 48 -2.31 -14.54 -11.72
CA GLY A 48 -3.47 -15.24 -12.28
C GLY A 48 -4.62 -15.47 -11.29
N ILE A 49 -4.54 -14.93 -10.08
CA ILE A 49 -5.61 -15.00 -9.09
C ILE A 49 -6.31 -13.65 -9.01
N ASP A 50 -7.62 -13.64 -9.18
CA ASP A 50 -8.46 -12.44 -9.04
C ASP A 50 -8.45 -11.94 -7.60
N LEU A 51 -8.29 -10.63 -7.45
CA LEU A 51 -8.19 -9.98 -6.14
C LEU A 51 -9.55 -9.39 -5.75
N PRO A 52 -10.12 -9.79 -4.59
CA PRO A 52 -11.35 -9.18 -4.10
C PRO A 52 -11.09 -7.72 -3.70
N ARG A 53 -11.94 -6.81 -4.20
CA ARG A 53 -11.94 -5.41 -3.78
C ARG A 53 -12.40 -5.32 -2.33
N VAL A 54 -11.67 -4.55 -1.53
CA VAL A 54 -12.11 -4.15 -0.20
C VAL A 54 -13.16 -3.05 -0.34
N SER A 55 -14.43 -3.40 -0.09
CA SER A 55 -15.56 -2.47 -0.11
C SER A 55 -15.95 -1.94 1.26
N SER A 56 -15.52 -2.61 2.34
CA SER A 56 -15.75 -2.19 3.71
C SER A 56 -14.74 -1.14 4.15
N GLU A 57 -15.16 -0.25 5.05
CA GLU A 57 -14.26 0.73 5.67
C GLU A 57 -13.27 0.10 6.64
N SER A 58 -13.58 -1.12 7.13
CA SER A 58 -12.68 -1.93 7.93
C SER A 58 -12.66 -3.40 7.53
N LEU A 59 -11.56 -4.08 7.84
CA LEU A 59 -11.42 -5.53 7.74
C LEU A 59 -10.52 -6.06 8.85
N VAL A 60 -10.59 -7.36 9.11
CA VAL A 60 -9.73 -8.02 10.10
C VAL A 60 -8.71 -8.89 9.39
N LEU A 61 -7.45 -8.71 9.75
CA LEU A 61 -6.33 -9.54 9.36
C LEU A 61 -5.86 -10.35 10.56
N VAL A 62 -5.44 -11.58 10.29
CA VAL A 62 -4.92 -12.49 11.30
C VAL A 62 -3.63 -13.07 10.75
N THR A 63 -2.58 -13.08 11.57
CA THR A 63 -1.32 -13.74 11.20
C THR A 63 -1.57 -15.24 10.95
N ALA A 64 -0.77 -15.86 10.08
CA ALA A 64 -0.98 -17.26 9.70
C ALA A 64 -0.96 -18.24 10.91
N ASP A 65 -0.20 -17.91 11.96
CA ASP A 65 -0.11 -18.66 13.21
C ASP A 65 -1.22 -18.29 14.23
N GLN A 66 -2.13 -17.38 13.89
CA GLN A 66 -3.25 -16.91 14.70
C GLN A 66 -2.84 -16.32 16.05
N THR A 67 -1.63 -15.78 16.14
CA THR A 67 -1.10 -15.15 17.37
C THR A 67 -1.49 -13.68 17.50
N CYS A 68 -1.75 -13.02 16.38
CA CYS A 68 -2.07 -11.60 16.29
C CYS A 68 -3.28 -11.36 15.38
N THR A 69 -4.26 -10.62 15.90
CA THR A 69 -5.44 -10.16 15.16
C THR A 69 -5.39 -8.64 15.06
N VAL A 70 -5.47 -8.11 13.85
CA VAL A 70 -5.39 -6.68 13.55
C VAL A 70 -6.61 -6.25 12.76
N GLU A 71 -7.28 -5.21 13.24
CA GLU A 71 -8.29 -4.50 12.46
C GLU A 71 -7.60 -3.44 11.61
N VAL A 72 -7.91 -3.42 10.31
CA VAL A 72 -7.46 -2.41 9.36
C VAL A 72 -8.64 -1.53 9.00
N SER A 73 -8.54 -0.23 9.26
CA SER A 73 -9.55 0.76 8.88
C SER A 73 -8.99 1.66 7.78
N ILE A 74 -9.63 1.62 6.61
CA ILE A 74 -9.26 2.39 5.43
C ILE A 74 -10.12 3.66 5.42
N MET A 75 -9.52 4.79 5.75
CA MET A 75 -10.27 6.05 5.91
C MET A 75 -10.62 6.69 4.56
N LYS A 76 -11.43 7.75 4.57
CA LYS A 76 -11.78 8.53 3.38
C LYS A 76 -10.53 9.09 2.68
N THR A 77 -10.57 9.21 1.35
CA THR A 77 -9.55 9.95 0.60
C THR A 77 -9.85 11.44 0.66
N VAL A 78 -8.85 12.28 0.92
CA VAL A 78 -8.98 13.74 0.85
C VAL A 78 -7.92 14.33 -0.07
N LEU A 79 -8.38 15.05 -1.10
CA LEU A 79 -7.51 15.88 -1.92
C LEU A 79 -7.15 17.18 -1.20
N ILE A 80 -5.88 17.53 -1.24
CA ILE A 80 -5.33 18.77 -0.68
C ILE A 80 -4.64 19.60 -1.76
N SER A 81 -4.54 20.90 -1.53
CA SER A 81 -3.77 21.85 -2.33
C SER A 81 -3.27 22.95 -1.40
N ASN A 82 -1.97 23.25 -1.47
CA ASN A 82 -1.32 24.28 -0.66
C ASN A 82 -1.63 24.14 0.84
N GLY A 83 -1.54 22.90 1.35
CA GLY A 83 -1.77 22.58 2.76
C GLY A 83 -3.23 22.61 3.24
N LYS A 84 -4.21 22.75 2.33
CA LYS A 84 -5.64 22.80 2.67
C LYS A 84 -6.43 21.79 1.84
N PRO A 85 -7.55 21.24 2.34
CA PRO A 85 -8.40 20.38 1.53
C PRO A 85 -9.03 21.17 0.38
N ILE A 86 -9.10 20.54 -0.80
CA ILE A 86 -9.75 21.12 -1.98
C ILE A 86 -11.26 21.22 -1.76
N ASN A 87 -11.89 20.17 -1.20
CA ASN A 87 -13.28 20.23 -0.77
C ASN A 87 -13.35 20.81 0.67
N PRO A 88 -13.97 21.99 0.88
CA PRO A 88 -14.07 22.63 2.20
C PRO A 88 -14.81 21.79 3.25
N GLU A 89 -15.72 20.89 2.85
CA GLU A 89 -16.44 20.01 3.79
C GLU A 89 -15.48 19.10 4.57
N ASN A 90 -14.31 18.80 4.02
CA ASN A 90 -13.28 17.99 4.67
C ASN A 90 -12.40 18.80 5.63
N ALA A 91 -12.59 20.12 5.79
CA ALA A 91 -11.73 20.97 6.62
C ALA A 91 -11.59 20.48 8.06
N LYS A 92 -12.72 20.18 8.72
CA LYS A 92 -12.73 19.66 10.09
C LYS A 92 -12.00 18.32 10.21
N LEU A 93 -12.24 17.42 9.24
CA LEU A 93 -11.62 16.09 9.21
C LEU A 93 -10.10 16.20 9.07
N VAL A 94 -9.61 17.00 8.12
CA VAL A 94 -8.16 17.19 7.90
C VAL A 94 -7.50 17.87 9.10
N GLN A 95 -8.17 18.81 9.75
CA GLN A 95 -7.69 19.43 10.97
C GLN A 95 -7.59 18.43 12.13
N GLU A 96 -8.58 17.56 12.28
CA GLU A 96 -8.54 16.50 13.30
C GLU A 96 -7.38 15.53 13.05
N TRP A 97 -7.23 15.11 11.79
CA TRP A 97 -6.14 14.25 11.35
C TRP A 97 -4.77 14.87 11.60
N SER A 98 -4.54 16.13 11.21
CA SER A 98 -3.24 16.78 11.40
C SER A 98 -2.86 16.97 12.87
N ARG A 99 -3.86 17.14 13.75
CA ARG A 99 -3.64 17.18 15.21
C ARG A 99 -3.24 15.83 15.78
N LYS A 100 -3.82 14.73 15.28
CA LYS A 100 -3.61 13.38 15.82
C LYS A 100 -2.46 12.62 15.15
N ILE A 101 -2.14 12.94 13.91
CA ILE A 101 -1.22 12.19 13.06
C ILE A 101 -0.12 13.14 12.57
N PRO A 102 1.06 13.18 13.23
CA PRO A 102 2.12 14.14 12.93
C PRO A 102 2.58 14.16 11.46
N ARG A 103 2.58 13.00 10.81
CA ARG A 103 2.96 12.88 9.39
C ARG A 103 1.95 13.57 8.46
N ILE A 104 0.66 13.62 8.80
CA ILE A 104 -0.32 14.42 8.04
C ILE A 104 -0.01 15.90 8.19
N LYS A 105 0.29 16.37 9.41
CA LYS A 105 0.71 17.76 9.62
C LYS A 105 1.93 18.12 8.76
N ALA A 106 2.96 17.28 8.77
CA ALA A 106 4.16 17.51 7.96
C ALA A 106 3.86 17.62 6.46
N ILE A 107 2.99 16.76 5.93
CA ILE A 107 2.55 16.82 4.52
C ILE A 107 1.81 18.13 4.23
N LEU A 108 0.92 18.58 5.11
CA LEU A 108 0.19 19.83 4.92
C LEU A 108 1.14 21.04 4.94
N ASP A 109 2.15 21.01 5.83
CA ASP A 109 3.16 22.07 5.95
C ASP A 109 4.07 22.18 4.72
N TRP A 110 4.23 21.12 3.91
CA TRP A 110 4.97 21.17 2.63
C TRP A 110 4.31 22.05 1.57
N GLY A 111 2.99 22.19 1.61
CA GLY A 111 2.28 23.07 0.70
C GLY A 111 2.27 22.62 -0.77
N ASP A 112 2.25 21.30 -1.02
CA ASP A 112 2.18 20.76 -2.38
C ASP A 112 1.00 21.34 -3.18
N SER A 113 1.24 21.64 -4.47
CA SER A 113 0.23 22.25 -5.37
C SER A 113 -1.05 21.42 -5.47
N ILE A 114 -0.94 20.10 -5.47
CA ILE A 114 -2.04 19.16 -5.29
C ILE A 114 -1.54 17.84 -4.70
N GLY A 115 -2.23 17.30 -3.71
CA GLY A 115 -1.90 16.01 -3.11
C GLY A 115 -3.14 15.19 -2.80
N SER A 116 -2.97 13.88 -2.64
CA SER A 116 -4.04 12.99 -2.16
C SER A 116 -3.62 12.29 -0.87
N LEU A 117 -4.44 12.43 0.16
CA LEU A 117 -4.24 11.83 1.49
C LEU A 117 -5.24 10.69 1.70
N LYS A 118 -4.73 9.51 2.05
CA LYS A 118 -5.55 8.36 2.43
C LYS A 118 -4.93 7.68 3.65
N PRO A 119 -5.38 8.03 4.87
CA PRO A 119 -4.94 7.35 6.08
C PRO A 119 -5.45 5.90 6.14
N VAL A 120 -4.60 5.01 6.63
CA VAL A 120 -4.92 3.61 6.92
C VAL A 120 -4.51 3.34 8.36
N MET A 121 -5.48 2.98 9.20
CA MET A 121 -5.23 2.68 10.61
C MET A 121 -5.18 1.18 10.81
N TYR A 122 -4.12 0.71 11.46
CA TYR A 122 -3.99 -0.64 11.96
C TYR A 122 -4.20 -0.62 13.46
N ARG A 123 -5.11 -1.44 13.98
CA ARG A 123 -5.41 -1.55 15.41
C ARG A 123 -5.25 -2.99 15.85
N LEU A 124 -4.42 -3.21 16.87
CA LEU A 124 -4.26 -4.50 17.51
C LEU A 124 -5.55 -4.84 18.27
N VAL A 125 -6.19 -5.96 17.90
CA VAL A 125 -7.43 -6.45 18.52
C VAL A 125 -7.12 -7.52 19.57
N GLU A 126 -6.24 -8.45 19.23
CA GLU A 126 -5.85 -9.54 20.11
C GLU A 126 -4.37 -9.88 19.92
N GLN A 127 -3.70 -10.20 21.03
CA GLN A 127 -2.33 -10.69 21.06
C GLN A 127 -2.21 -11.77 22.13
N LYS A 128 -1.83 -13.00 21.74
CA LYS A 128 -1.90 -14.13 22.67
C LYS A 128 -0.74 -14.21 23.67
N LYS A 129 0.50 -13.85 23.32
CA LYS A 129 1.68 -14.10 24.18
C LYS A 129 2.87 -13.14 24.05
N GLN A 130 2.87 -12.23 23.08
CA GLN A 130 4.06 -11.48 22.69
C GLN A 130 4.09 -10.09 23.35
N ARG A 131 5.27 -9.47 23.45
CA ARG A 131 5.45 -8.07 23.89
C ARG A 131 6.45 -7.42 22.95
N HIS A 132 6.23 -6.14 22.62
CA HIS A 132 7.07 -5.34 21.68
C HIS A 132 6.94 -5.73 20.21
N LEU A 133 5.71 -5.75 19.70
CA LEU A 133 5.48 -5.91 18.27
C LEU A 133 5.87 -4.64 17.50
N HIS A 134 6.34 -4.84 16.28
CA HIS A 134 6.42 -3.79 15.29
C HIS A 134 5.60 -4.18 14.06
N LEU A 135 4.89 -3.22 13.49
CA LEU A 135 4.29 -3.36 12.17
C LEU A 135 5.32 -2.88 11.15
N ARG A 136 5.56 -3.67 10.11
CA ARG A 136 6.41 -3.27 8.99
C ARG A 136 5.75 -3.53 7.67
N GLU A 137 6.00 -2.64 6.73
CA GLU A 137 5.44 -2.69 5.39
C GLU A 137 6.54 -2.96 4.37
N GLN A 138 6.25 -3.81 3.39
CA GLN A 138 7.03 -3.97 2.17
C GLN A 138 6.19 -3.47 1.01
N LEU A 139 6.71 -2.49 0.27
CA LEU A 139 6.04 -1.90 -0.89
C LEU A 139 6.77 -2.31 -2.16
N THR A 140 6.03 -2.82 -3.13
CA THR A 140 6.54 -3.16 -4.46
C THR A 140 5.74 -2.43 -5.51
N VAL A 141 6.42 -1.70 -6.40
CA VAL A 141 5.74 -1.03 -7.53
C VAL A 141 5.34 -2.10 -8.54
N LEU A 142 4.04 -2.26 -8.78
CA LEU A 142 3.53 -3.19 -9.80
C LEU A 142 3.37 -2.50 -11.15
N TRP A 143 3.01 -1.21 -11.14
CA TRP A 143 2.80 -0.44 -12.36
C TRP A 143 2.79 1.06 -12.06
N SER A 144 3.19 1.88 -13.03
CA SER A 144 3.10 3.35 -12.96
C SER A 144 2.79 3.96 -14.32
N ALA A 145 1.92 4.98 -14.34
CA ALA A 145 1.67 5.80 -15.52
C ALA A 145 2.75 6.86 -15.75
N ASP A 146 3.63 7.12 -14.78
CA ASP A 146 4.76 8.02 -14.96
C ASP A 146 5.90 7.28 -15.66
N PRO A 147 6.29 7.66 -16.89
CA PRO A 147 7.39 7.01 -17.60
C PRO A 147 8.72 7.10 -16.86
N LYS A 148 8.92 8.10 -15.99
CA LYS A 148 10.12 8.22 -15.15
C LYS A 148 10.21 7.13 -14.09
N GLU A 149 9.08 6.51 -13.74
CA GLU A 149 9.02 5.41 -12.78
C GLU A 149 9.02 4.03 -13.42
N ALA A 150 9.09 3.92 -14.76
CA ALA A 150 9.09 2.63 -15.45
C ALA A 150 10.20 1.70 -14.94
N GLY A 151 11.40 2.24 -14.67
CA GLY A 151 12.51 1.49 -14.10
C GLY A 151 12.38 1.11 -12.63
N ASN A 152 11.28 1.50 -11.95
CA ASN A 152 10.99 1.13 -10.57
C ASN A 152 9.98 -0.02 -10.46
N VAL A 153 9.32 -0.40 -11.56
CA VAL A 153 8.43 -1.56 -11.57
C VAL A 153 9.21 -2.81 -11.14
N GLY A 154 8.64 -3.58 -10.21
CA GLY A 154 9.27 -4.73 -9.59
C GLY A 154 10.21 -4.42 -8.42
N LYS A 155 10.64 -3.16 -8.24
CA LYS A 155 11.46 -2.80 -7.09
C LYS A 155 10.64 -2.85 -5.82
N SER A 156 11.20 -3.53 -4.82
CA SER A 156 10.66 -3.62 -3.47
C SER A 156 11.44 -2.71 -2.53
N GLY A 157 10.75 -2.08 -1.59
CA GLY A 157 11.36 -1.34 -0.49
C GLY A 157 10.64 -1.63 0.82
N PHE A 158 11.37 -1.63 1.92
CA PHE A 158 10.80 -1.79 3.25
C PHE A 158 10.64 -0.44 3.93
N GLY A 159 9.48 -0.22 4.52
CA GLY A 159 9.27 0.82 5.51
C GLY A 159 10.10 0.56 6.78
N GLN A 160 10.24 1.61 7.59
CA GLN A 160 10.78 1.46 8.94
C GLN A 160 9.80 0.65 9.80
N PRO A 161 10.27 -0.24 10.68
CA PRO A 161 9.42 -0.88 11.68
C PRO A 161 8.74 0.17 12.56
N MET A 162 7.42 0.05 12.73
CA MET A 162 6.61 0.96 13.53
C MET A 162 6.19 0.26 14.83
N PRO A 163 6.53 0.80 16.02
CA PRO A 163 6.10 0.21 17.28
C PRO A 163 4.57 0.03 17.30
N PHE A 164 4.12 -1.19 17.62
CA PHE A 164 2.72 -1.57 17.47
C PHE A 164 2.16 -2.13 18.78
N SER A 165 1.84 -1.22 19.70
CA SER A 165 1.25 -1.54 21.01
C SER A 165 -0.28 -1.55 21.00
N GLU A 166 -0.89 -0.59 20.30
CA GLU A 166 -2.35 -0.44 20.23
C GLU A 166 -2.79 -0.14 18.81
N SER A 167 -2.28 0.95 18.24
CA SER A 167 -2.60 1.34 16.87
C SER A 167 -1.44 2.07 16.21
N VAL A 168 -1.38 1.93 14.88
CA VAL A 168 -0.45 2.66 14.00
C VAL A 168 -1.28 3.19 12.84
N VAL A 169 -1.00 4.44 12.44
CA VAL A 169 -1.61 5.04 11.25
C VAL A 169 -0.54 5.21 10.18
N ASP A 170 -0.69 4.48 9.08
CA ASP A 170 0.03 4.77 7.85
C ASP A 170 -0.76 5.75 6.97
N ILE A 171 -0.07 6.42 6.06
CA ILE A 171 -0.64 7.39 5.14
C ILE A 171 -0.17 7.04 3.74
N GLN A 172 -1.13 6.63 2.91
CA GLN A 172 -0.96 6.59 1.48
C GLN A 172 -1.04 8.03 0.98
N TYR A 173 0.12 8.60 0.65
CA TYR A 173 0.25 9.98 0.15
C TYR A 173 0.80 9.99 -1.26
N ARG A 174 0.28 10.90 -2.09
CA ARG A 174 0.84 11.20 -3.41
C ARG A 174 0.83 12.70 -3.65
N SER A 175 2.01 13.24 -3.96
CA SER A 175 2.21 14.59 -4.50
C SER A 175 2.22 14.56 -6.04
N PRO A 176 2.07 15.70 -6.72
CA PRO A 176 2.00 15.73 -8.17
C PRO A 176 3.39 15.56 -8.77
N ASN A 177 3.45 15.08 -10.02
CA ASN A 177 4.70 15.07 -10.76
C ASN A 177 5.09 16.48 -11.23
N SER A 178 6.20 16.59 -11.98
CA SER A 178 6.68 17.85 -12.56
C SER A 178 5.66 18.57 -13.46
N SER A 179 4.62 17.87 -13.93
CA SER A 179 3.52 18.44 -14.72
C SER A 179 2.30 18.84 -13.88
N GLN A 180 2.45 18.90 -12.55
CA GLN A 180 1.40 19.24 -11.58
C GLN A 180 0.15 18.34 -11.65
N LYS A 181 0.29 17.11 -12.16
CA LYS A 181 -0.81 16.16 -12.27
C LYS A 181 -0.55 14.94 -11.41
N LEU A 182 -1.63 14.43 -10.83
CA LEU A 182 -1.65 13.12 -10.20
C LEU A 182 -1.71 12.06 -11.31
N PHE A 183 -0.85 11.05 -11.22
CA PHE A 183 -0.79 9.95 -12.18
C PHE A 183 -1.13 8.63 -11.49
N SER A 184 -1.67 7.68 -12.24
CA SER A 184 -2.06 6.40 -11.68
C SER A 184 -0.83 5.53 -11.34
N LYS A 185 -0.87 4.86 -10.19
CA LYS A 185 0.22 3.97 -9.74
C LYS A 185 -0.36 2.83 -8.94
N ILE A 186 0.21 1.64 -9.09
CA ILE A 186 -0.25 0.41 -8.45
C ILE A 186 0.90 -0.20 -7.66
N PHE A 187 0.64 -0.53 -6.41
CA PHE A 187 1.60 -1.16 -5.52
C PHE A 187 1.05 -2.46 -4.95
N LEU A 188 1.95 -3.39 -4.66
CA LEU A 188 1.72 -4.45 -3.70
C LEU A 188 2.30 -3.99 -2.35
N GLN A 189 1.46 -3.95 -1.33
CA GLN A 189 1.84 -3.74 0.05
C GLN A 189 1.69 -5.04 0.82
N ILE A 190 2.76 -5.52 1.44
CA ILE A 190 2.73 -6.67 2.35
C ILE A 190 3.00 -6.16 3.75
N LEU A 191 2.18 -6.61 4.71
CA LEU A 191 2.26 -6.26 6.11
C LEU A 191 2.89 -7.41 6.88
N TYR A 192 3.86 -7.08 7.72
CA TYR A 192 4.53 -8.00 8.62
C TYR A 192 4.37 -7.53 10.05
N ILE A 193 4.15 -8.48 10.95
CA ILE A 193 4.33 -8.29 12.39
C ILE A 193 5.71 -8.82 12.75
N GLU A 194 6.55 -7.96 13.31
CA GLU A 194 7.90 -8.29 13.75
C GLU A 194 7.98 -8.39 15.28
N GLU A 195 8.68 -9.42 15.75
CA GLU A 195 9.09 -9.58 17.14
C GLU A 195 10.57 -9.98 17.16
N GLN A 196 11.45 -9.05 17.55
CA GLN A 196 12.90 -9.26 17.60
C GLN A 196 13.48 -9.76 16.26
N SER A 197 13.76 -11.06 16.14
CA SER A 197 14.29 -11.72 14.93
C SER A 197 13.24 -12.50 14.13
N LYS A 198 12.02 -12.60 14.63
CA LYS A 198 10.91 -13.30 13.99
C LYS A 198 9.97 -12.33 13.29
N HIS A 199 9.41 -12.80 12.20
CA HIS A 199 8.36 -12.08 11.49
C HIS A 199 7.27 -13.01 11.05
N ALA A 200 6.04 -12.49 11.05
CA ALA A 200 4.88 -13.17 10.54
C ALA A 200 4.19 -12.28 9.52
N VAL A 201 3.79 -12.86 8.39
CA VAL A 201 2.94 -12.18 7.42
C VAL A 201 1.57 -11.96 8.06
N LEU A 202 1.14 -10.70 8.11
CA LEU A 202 -0.20 -10.32 8.59
C LEU A 202 -1.21 -10.32 7.44
N GLY A 203 -0.78 -9.89 6.26
CA GLY A 203 -1.62 -9.80 5.07
C GLY A 203 -1.01 -8.87 4.03
N GLY A 204 -1.79 -8.52 3.02
CA GLY A 204 -1.31 -7.66 1.95
C GLY A 204 -2.42 -7.15 1.06
N PHE A 205 -2.13 -6.02 0.41
CA PHE A 205 -3.05 -5.30 -0.44
C PHE A 205 -2.38 -4.98 -1.77
N VAL A 206 -3.12 -5.12 -2.86
CA VAL A 206 -2.84 -4.32 -4.05
C VAL A 206 -3.54 -2.98 -3.89
N ILE A 207 -2.76 -1.90 -3.92
CA ILE A 207 -3.24 -0.53 -3.77
C ILE A 207 -3.18 0.15 -5.12
N VAL A 208 -4.33 0.56 -5.63
CA VAL A 208 -4.48 1.27 -6.89
C VAL A 208 -4.74 2.74 -6.58
N SER A 209 -3.75 3.58 -6.84
CA SER A 209 -3.92 5.03 -6.83
C SER A 209 -4.32 5.51 -8.23
N LYS A 210 -5.43 6.23 -8.33
CA LYS A 210 -5.99 6.71 -9.61
C LYS A 210 -5.57 8.13 -9.90
N SER A 211 -5.52 8.52 -11.17
CA SER A 211 -5.26 9.91 -11.58
C SER A 211 -6.24 10.93 -10.99
N SER A 212 -7.45 10.49 -10.60
CA SER A 212 -8.43 11.35 -9.91
C SER A 212 -8.03 11.76 -8.50
N GLY A 213 -7.07 11.07 -7.86
CA GLY A 213 -6.80 11.21 -6.43
C GLY A 213 -7.17 9.98 -5.62
N GLU A 214 -8.18 9.23 -6.06
CA GLU A 214 -8.76 8.14 -5.28
C GLU A 214 -7.85 6.93 -5.16
N TYR A 215 -8.04 6.19 -4.06
CA TYR A 215 -7.37 4.92 -3.78
C TYR A 215 -8.38 3.79 -3.74
N GLU A 216 -8.02 2.65 -4.32
CA GLU A 216 -8.70 1.38 -4.16
C GLU A 216 -7.76 0.34 -3.56
N PHE A 217 -8.32 -0.53 -2.74
CA PHE A 217 -7.60 -1.60 -2.06
C PHE A 217 -8.19 -2.93 -2.49
N TYR A 218 -7.32 -3.88 -2.81
CA TYR A 218 -7.67 -5.23 -3.17
C TYR A 218 -6.91 -6.17 -2.27
N LEU A 219 -7.62 -7.01 -1.52
CA LEU A 219 -6.99 -7.91 -0.56
C LEU A 219 -6.27 -9.02 -1.32
N VAL A 220 -5.01 -9.27 -0.96
CA VAL A 220 -4.24 -10.39 -1.50
C VAL A 220 -4.50 -11.62 -0.62
N PRO A 221 -5.04 -12.71 -1.18
CA PRO A 221 -5.25 -13.94 -0.42
C PRO A 221 -3.97 -14.44 0.25
N MET A 222 -4.05 -14.90 1.50
CA MET A 222 -2.86 -15.31 2.28
C MET A 222 -2.08 -16.45 1.61
N ASN A 223 -2.76 -17.40 0.97
CA ASN A 223 -2.11 -18.46 0.19
C ASN A 223 -1.29 -17.90 -0.98
N LEU A 224 -1.79 -16.86 -1.66
CA LEU A 224 -1.04 -16.17 -2.70
C LEU A 224 0.15 -15.40 -2.11
N LEU A 225 -0.03 -14.69 -1.00
CA LEU A 225 1.06 -14.00 -0.30
C LEU A 225 2.20 -14.96 0.07
N ASN A 226 1.87 -16.10 0.67
CA ASN A 226 2.85 -17.12 1.03
C ASN A 226 3.56 -17.71 -0.20
N ASN A 227 2.87 -17.79 -1.35
CA ASN A 227 3.49 -18.27 -2.59
C ASN A 227 4.44 -17.24 -3.22
N ILE A 228 4.17 -15.93 -3.07
CA ILE A 228 5.01 -14.88 -3.63
C ILE A 228 6.20 -14.55 -2.72
N ILE A 229 6.09 -14.78 -1.41
CA ILE A 229 7.18 -14.57 -0.44
C ILE A 229 8.06 -15.82 -0.45
N LYS A 230 9.36 -15.67 -0.66
CA LYS A 230 10.33 -16.74 -0.37
C LYS A 230 10.79 -16.60 1.09
N ASP A 231 10.77 -17.72 1.79
CA ASP A 231 11.43 -17.90 3.09
C ASP A 231 12.95 -17.93 2.93
#